data_AF-A0ABD0REZ9-F1
#
_entry.id   AF-A0ABD0REZ9-F1
#
_cell.length_a   1.000
_cell.length_b   1.000
_cell.length_c   1.000
_cell.angle_alpha   90.00
_cell.angle_beta   90.00
_cell.angle_gamma   90.00
#
_symmetry.space_group_name_H-M   'P 1'
#
loop_
_entity.id
_entity.type
_entity.pdbx_description
1 polymer ?
#
loop_
_entity_poly.entity_id
_entity_poly.type
_entity_poly.pdbx_seq_one_letter_code
_entity_poly.pdbx_strand_id
1 'polypeptide(L)'
;TPDSVSISIVNHSGPMTEGEQYELQCNVYNVTPVQYLTVKWYKGHTLLNQTTFTNTSKTPVNEKATLLIRPDRADDGAQYRCEAELNLGEVNPTKLSGPLSVDVL
;
A
#
# COMPACT_ATOMS: atom_id res chain seq x y z
N THR A 1 10.84 -10.02 7.66
CA THR A 1 9.54 -9.38 7.37
C THR A 1 9.63 -7.93 7.75
N PRO A 2 8.91 -7.01 7.10
CA PRO A 2 8.85 -5.64 7.59
C PRO A 2 8.27 -5.61 9.01
N ASP A 3 8.73 -4.66 9.82
CA ASP A 3 8.27 -4.53 11.21
C ASP A 3 6.82 -4.04 11.25
N SER A 4 6.53 -3.04 10.42
CA SER A 4 5.21 -2.44 10.30
C SER A 4 4.96 -1.92 8.89
N VAL A 5 3.68 -1.83 8.56
CA VAL A 5 3.18 -1.28 7.29
C VAL A 5 2.05 -0.31 7.64
N SER A 6 2.07 0.88 7.06
CA SER A 6 1.00 1.87 7.22
C SER A 6 0.55 2.40 5.87
N ILE A 7 -0.69 2.87 5.82
CA ILE A 7 -1.31 3.44 4.63
C ILE A 7 -1.84 4.84 4.96
N SER A 8 -1.73 5.77 4.02
CA SER A 8 -2.19 7.16 4.18
C SER A 8 -2.54 7.77 2.83
N ILE A 9 -3.35 8.84 2.83
CA ILE A 9 -3.59 9.67 1.64
C ILE A 9 -2.52 10.78 1.61
N VAL A 10 -1.92 11.02 0.45
CA VAL A 10 -0.87 12.03 0.27
C VAL A 10 -1.50 13.40 0.11
N ASN A 11 -1.05 14.38 0.90
CA ASN A 11 -1.40 15.81 0.79
C ASN A 11 -2.91 16.11 0.72
N HIS A 12 -3.76 15.23 1.26
CA HIS A 12 -5.20 15.39 1.25
C HIS A 12 -5.79 15.09 2.62
N SER A 13 -6.85 15.80 2.95
CA SER A 13 -7.60 15.65 4.19
C SER A 13 -9.07 15.91 3.92
N GLY A 14 -9.94 15.12 4.55
CA GLY A 14 -11.39 15.19 4.33
C GLY A 14 -11.85 14.32 3.16
N PRO A 15 -13.13 14.45 2.76
CA PRO A 15 -13.72 13.64 1.71
C PRO A 15 -13.05 13.85 0.36
N MET A 16 -13.07 12.81 -0.47
CA MET A 16 -12.65 12.81 -1.86
C MET A 16 -13.80 13.30 -2.75
N THR A 17 -13.47 13.92 -3.86
CA THR A 17 -14.42 14.31 -4.91
C THR A 17 -14.49 13.20 -5.94
N GLU A 18 -15.71 12.79 -6.32
CA GLU A 18 -15.94 11.82 -7.40
C GLU A 18 -15.15 12.17 -8.67
N GLY A 19 -14.40 11.18 -9.20
CA GLY A 19 -13.65 11.28 -10.46
C GLY A 19 -12.29 12.00 -10.38
N GLU A 20 -12.01 12.71 -9.29
CA GLU A 20 -10.71 13.36 -9.06
C GLU A 20 -9.62 12.33 -8.71
N GLN A 21 -8.36 12.67 -9.02
CA GLN A 21 -7.25 11.75 -8.76
C GLN A 21 -6.66 11.99 -7.37
N TYR A 22 -6.54 10.92 -6.59
CA TYR A 22 -5.88 10.92 -5.28
C TYR A 22 -4.71 9.96 -5.26
N GLU A 23 -3.71 10.26 -4.44
CA GLU A 23 -2.56 9.39 -4.24
C GLU A 23 -2.59 8.78 -2.84
N LEU A 24 -2.58 7.45 -2.79
CA LEU A 24 -2.37 6.69 -1.57
C LEU A 24 -0.89 6.34 -1.45
N GLN A 25 -0.37 6.35 -0.24
CA GLN A 25 1.00 5.95 0.08
C GLN A 25 1.01 4.83 1.09
N CYS A 26 1.76 3.78 0.78
CA CYS A 26 2.08 2.68 1.68
C CYS A 26 3.50 2.86 2.18
N ASN A 27 3.68 2.94 3.50
CA ASN A 27 5.00 2.99 4.13
C ASN A 27 5.34 1.60 4.68
N VAL A 28 6.48 1.07 4.27
CA VAL A 28 7.01 -0.21 4.75
C VAL A 28 8.26 0.06 5.57
N TYR A 29 8.24 -0.29 6.85
CA TYR A 29 9.32 0.04 7.77
C TYR A 29 10.23 -1.16 8.04
N ASN A 30 11.53 -0.90 8.05
CA ASN A 30 12.58 -1.83 8.46
C ASN A 30 12.59 -3.17 7.68
N VAL A 31 12.46 -3.11 6.35
CA VAL A 31 12.40 -4.30 5.49
C VAL A 31 13.79 -4.73 5.02
N THR A 32 14.07 -6.03 5.09
CA THR A 32 15.22 -6.69 4.47
C THR A 32 14.90 -8.17 4.19
N PRO A 33 15.34 -8.76 3.07
CA PRO A 33 16.02 -8.12 1.93
C PRO A 33 15.00 -7.39 1.05
N VAL A 34 15.24 -6.11 0.78
CA VAL A 34 14.26 -5.26 0.09
C VAL A 34 14.06 -5.63 -1.37
N GLN A 35 15.06 -6.25 -2.03
CA GLN A 35 14.94 -6.71 -3.42
C GLN A 35 13.85 -7.78 -3.64
N TYR A 36 13.38 -8.42 -2.57
CA TYR A 36 12.32 -9.43 -2.63
C TYR A 36 10.96 -8.87 -2.20
N LEU A 37 10.90 -7.58 -1.84
CA LEU A 37 9.67 -6.93 -1.43
C LEU A 37 8.75 -6.70 -2.63
N THR A 38 7.50 -7.12 -2.48
CA THR A 38 6.37 -6.68 -3.30
C THR A 38 5.33 -6.04 -2.40
N VAL A 39 4.93 -4.81 -2.71
CA VAL A 39 3.78 -4.16 -2.08
C VAL A 39 2.56 -4.35 -2.97
N LYS A 40 1.56 -5.06 -2.46
CA LYS A 40 0.27 -5.30 -3.13
C LYS A 40 -0.79 -4.35 -2.58
N TRP A 41 -1.60 -3.80 -3.46
CA TRP A 41 -2.68 -2.87 -3.12
C TRP A 41 -4.02 -3.55 -3.25
N TYR A 42 -4.87 -3.40 -2.24
CA TYR A 42 -6.21 -3.98 -2.22
C TYR A 42 -7.26 -2.91 -1.94
N LYS A 43 -8.42 -3.07 -2.57
CA LYS A 43 -9.69 -2.43 -2.20
C LYS A 43 -10.68 -3.52 -1.84
N GLY A 44 -11.05 -3.59 -0.56
CA GLY A 44 -11.70 -4.78 0.00
C GLY A 44 -10.80 -6.01 -0.17
N HIS A 45 -11.25 -6.98 -0.96
CA HIS A 45 -10.49 -8.19 -1.31
C HIS A 45 -9.93 -8.16 -2.74
N THR A 46 -10.17 -7.10 -3.50
CA THR A 46 -9.76 -6.98 -4.89
C THR A 46 -8.35 -6.41 -4.96
N LEU A 47 -7.43 -7.16 -5.58
CA LEU A 47 -6.09 -6.68 -5.90
C LEU A 47 -6.15 -5.63 -7.01
N LEU A 48 -5.62 -4.43 -6.74
CA LEU A 48 -5.62 -3.31 -7.68
C LEU A 48 -4.29 -3.17 -8.42
N ASN A 49 -3.17 -3.25 -7.70
CA ASN A 49 -1.84 -3.01 -8.24
C ASN A 49 -0.76 -3.64 -7.36
N GLN A 50 0.45 -3.72 -7.88
CA GLN A 50 1.63 -4.26 -7.22
C GLN A 50 2.86 -3.40 -7.52
N THR A 51 3.73 -3.23 -6.54
CA THR A 51 5.00 -2.50 -6.69
C THR A 51 6.14 -3.37 -6.20
N THR A 52 7.13 -3.58 -7.05
CA THR A 52 8.35 -4.33 -6.73
C THR A 52 9.54 -3.38 -6.55
N PHE A 53 10.50 -3.77 -5.72
CA PHE A 53 11.67 -2.95 -5.41
C PHE A 53 12.94 -3.60 -5.96
N THR A 54 13.84 -2.80 -6.53
CA THR A 54 15.13 -3.26 -7.07
C THR A 54 16.32 -2.88 -6.19
N ASN A 55 16.05 -2.22 -5.06
CA ASN A 55 17.07 -1.86 -4.08
C ASN A 55 17.76 -3.14 -3.56
N THR A 56 19.10 -3.14 -3.49
CA THR A 56 19.89 -4.31 -3.08
C THR A 56 20.53 -4.13 -1.70
N SER A 57 20.03 -3.16 -0.92
CA SER A 57 20.49 -2.92 0.44
C SER A 57 20.51 -4.21 1.26
N LYS A 58 21.66 -4.47 1.89
CA LYS A 58 21.84 -5.59 2.82
C LYS A 58 21.36 -5.27 4.24
N THR A 59 21.19 -3.98 4.54
CA THR A 59 20.64 -3.52 5.81
C THR A 59 19.14 -3.26 5.68
N PRO A 60 18.37 -3.38 6.77
CA PRO A 60 16.99 -2.96 6.78
C PRO A 60 16.81 -1.51 6.31
N VAL A 61 15.81 -1.27 5.47
CA VAL A 61 15.47 0.05 4.93
C VAL A 61 13.99 0.34 5.08
N ASN A 62 13.63 1.61 4.97
CA ASN A 62 12.24 2.02 4.84
C ASN A 62 11.95 2.26 3.36
N GLU A 63 10.84 1.72 2.87
CA GLU A 63 10.40 1.90 1.49
C GLU A 63 9.01 2.49 1.43
N LYS A 64 8.70 3.11 0.29
CA LYS A 64 7.39 3.70 0.01
C LYS A 64 6.90 3.22 -1.35
N ALA A 65 5.64 2.81 -1.41
CA ALA A 65 4.93 2.59 -2.66
C ALA A 65 3.73 3.54 -2.71
N THR A 66 3.33 3.92 -3.92
CA THR A 66 2.18 4.80 -4.12
C THR A 66 1.17 4.18 -5.09
N LEU A 67 -0.10 4.54 -4.91
CA LEU A 67 -1.19 4.13 -5.78
C LEU A 67 -2.06 5.34 -6.11
N LEU A 68 -2.26 5.59 -7.40
CA LEU A 68 -3.23 6.58 -7.87
C LEU A 68 -4.61 5.94 -7.96
N ILE A 69 -5.61 6.60 -7.39
CA ILE A 69 -7.02 6.20 -7.44
C ILE A 69 -7.87 7.34 -8.01
N ARG A 70 -9.01 6.97 -8.60
CA ARG A 70 -10.09 7.88 -8.97
C ARG A 70 -11.40 7.30 -8.43
N PRO A 71 -11.77 7.62 -7.19
CA PRO A 71 -12.96 7.05 -6.56
C PRO A 71 -14.22 7.58 -7.22
N ASP A 72 -15.28 6.76 -7.22
CA ASP A 72 -16.64 7.17 -7.57
C ASP A 72 -17.56 7.14 -6.34
N ARG A 73 -18.83 7.53 -6.49
CA ARG A 73 -19.80 7.51 -5.38
C ARG A 73 -20.04 6.14 -4.77
N ALA A 74 -19.85 5.05 -5.53
CA ALA A 74 -20.00 3.69 -5.01
C ALA A 74 -18.80 3.28 -4.13
N ASP A 75 -17.72 4.07 -4.14
CA ASP A 75 -16.53 3.87 -3.33
C ASP A 75 -16.60 4.56 -1.98
N ASP A 76 -17.68 5.25 -1.65
CA ASP A 76 -17.88 5.84 -0.34
C ASP A 76 -17.86 4.76 0.75
N GLY A 77 -17.00 4.94 1.76
CA GLY A 77 -16.72 3.96 2.79
C GLY A 77 -15.86 2.76 2.35
N ALA A 78 -15.37 2.73 1.10
CA ALA A 78 -14.50 1.65 0.63
C ALA A 78 -13.18 1.63 1.43
N GLN A 79 -12.72 0.42 1.75
CA GLN A 79 -11.47 0.22 2.49
C GLN A 79 -10.33 -0.17 1.56
N TYR A 80 -9.27 0.62 1.61
CA TYR A 80 -7.99 0.33 0.98
C TYR A 80 -7.00 -0.24 1.98
N ARG A 81 -6.15 -1.16 1.52
CA ARG A 81 -5.06 -1.76 2.29
C ARG A 81 -3.85 -1.97 1.39
N CYS A 82 -2.66 -1.90 1.97
CA CYS A 82 -1.46 -2.41 1.33
C CYS A 82 -0.87 -3.58 2.10
N GLU A 83 -0.34 -4.56 1.37
CA GLU A 83 0.32 -5.75 1.88
C GLU A 83 1.76 -5.75 1.42
N ALA A 84 2.70 -5.85 2.36
CA ALA A 84 4.11 -6.04 2.06
C ALA A 84 4.44 -7.54 2.13
N GLU A 85 4.77 -8.15 1.00
CA GLU A 85 5.17 -9.54 0.86
C GLU A 85 6.66 -9.65 0.53
N LEU A 86 7.38 -10.53 1.24
CA LEU A 86 8.77 -10.87 0.90
C LEU A 86 8.80 -12.22 0.18
N ASN A 87 9.17 -12.22 -1.10
CA ASN A 87 9.26 -13.43 -1.90
C ASN A 87 10.58 -14.18 -1.66
N LEU A 88 10.64 -15.03 -0.63
CA LEU A 88 11.87 -15.75 -0.23
C LEU A 88 11.91 -17.20 -0.72
N GLY A 89 11.07 -17.56 -1.70
CA GLY A 89 11.01 -18.90 -2.29
C GLY A 89 9.96 -19.77 -1.60
N GLU A 90 10.38 -20.61 -0.66
CA GLU A 90 9.48 -21.55 0.04
C GLU A 90 8.53 -20.86 1.03
N VAL A 91 8.90 -19.67 1.51
CA VAL A 91 8.11 -18.88 2.45
C VAL A 91 7.97 -17.48 1.89
N ASN A 92 6.72 -16.99 1.85
CA ASN A 92 6.41 -15.62 1.50
C ASN A 92 5.75 -14.91 2.68
N PRO A 93 6.53 -14.41 3.66
CA PRO A 93 5.94 -13.72 4.79
C PRO A 93 5.27 -12.41 4.34
N THR A 94 4.09 -12.14 4.90
CA THR A 94 3.33 -10.92 4.60
C THR A 94 3.10 -10.07 5.84
N LYS A 95 2.93 -8.76 5.63
CA LYS A 95 2.46 -7.80 6.64
C LYS A 95 1.45 -6.86 6.00
N LEU A 96 0.27 -6.79 6.60
CA LEU A 96 -0.80 -5.89 6.16
C LEU A 96 -0.73 -4.55 6.89
N SER A 97 -1.10 -3.49 6.19
CA SER A 97 -1.47 -2.22 6.81
C SER A 97 -2.78 -2.35 7.58
N GLY A 98 -3.07 -1.35 8.42
CA GLY A 98 -4.45 -1.07 8.83
C GLY A 98 -5.33 -0.71 7.63
N PRO A 99 -6.67 -0.76 7.77
CA PRO A 99 -7.57 -0.27 6.75
C PRO A 99 -7.52 1.26 6.65
N LEU A 100 -7.60 1.76 5.42
CA LEU A 100 -7.88 3.16 5.12
C LEU A 100 -9.26 3.25 4.49
N SER A 101 -10.24 3.80 5.21
CA SER A 101 -11.53 4.16 4.62
C SER A 101 -11.40 5.46 3.86
N VAL A 102 -12.07 5.54 2.71
CA VAL A 102 -12.23 6.80 1.96
C VAL A 102 -13.69 7.22 2.01
N ASP A 103 -13.91 8.52 2.16
CA ASP A 103 -15.23 9.14 2.05
C ASP A 103 -15.29 9.87 0.70
N VAL A 104 -16.40 9.78 -0.04
CA VAL A 104 -16.53 10.35 -1.39
C VAL A 104 -17.81 11.18 -1.53
N LEU A 105 -17.70 12.40 -2.06
CA LEU A 105 -18.81 13.35 -2.28
C LEU A 105 -19.29 13.41 -3.73
#